data_AF-A0AAE1A484-F1
#
_entry.id   AF-A0AAE1A484-F1
#
_cell.length_a   1.000
_cell.length_b   1.000
_cell.length_c   1.000
_cell.angle_alpha   90.00
_cell.angle_beta   90.00
_cell.angle_gamma   90.00
#
_symmetry.space_group_name_H-M   'P 1'
#
loop_
_entity.id
_entity.type
_entity.pdbx_description
1 polymer ?
#
loop_
_entity_poly.entity_id
_entity_poly.type
_entity_poly.pdbx_seq_one_letter_code
_entity_poly.pdbx_strand_id
1 'polypeptide(L)'
;MVEHADVQTAGQNECRAKPDLTKMKVAVTATLMLLVTQCIADQVCQSPQSESVFYLTSSLSDFYVANDFEQGRILLVFSNNSEGDHWTYLDLNNQITYYNVPEKGCKFEHYLDEENELFQQCLPDDAKLERSGDVDFYAMEREGFTWLVGMQPVPDTNYYFRHFSRFFYDGVVAEENTYGIVYKYSVGLSDPTVFDKDLSACVEGPLGS
;
A
#
# COMPACT_ATOMS: atom_id res chain seq x y z
N MET A 1 -6.08 -50.71 90.51
CA MET A 1 -7.55 -50.76 90.52
C MET A 1 -8.03 -49.72 89.53
N VAL A 2 -8.67 -50.19 88.44
CA VAL A 2 -9.56 -49.51 87.47
C VAL A 2 -8.92 -48.32 86.70
N GLU A 3 -8.57 -48.34 85.40
CA GLU A 3 -9.19 -48.80 84.13
C GLU A 3 -10.10 -47.75 83.43
N HIS A 4 -9.96 -47.67 82.09
CA HIS A 4 -10.59 -46.86 81.00
C HIS A 4 -9.85 -45.56 80.57
N ALA A 5 -9.17 -45.50 79.39
CA ALA A 5 -9.62 -45.52 77.96
C ALA A 5 -10.30 -44.18 77.55
N ASP A 6 -10.06 -43.46 76.44
CA ASP A 6 -9.59 -43.64 75.03
C ASP A 6 -8.82 -42.36 74.57
N VAL A 7 -7.81 -42.27 73.69
CA VAL A 7 -7.59 -42.57 72.24
C VAL A 7 -8.29 -41.62 71.22
N GLN A 8 -7.51 -41.20 70.20
CA GLN A 8 -7.79 -40.50 68.89
C GLN A 8 -7.86 -38.96 68.84
N THR A 9 -7.36 -38.21 67.83
CA THR A 9 -6.37 -38.33 66.72
C THR A 9 -6.30 -36.96 66.00
N ALA A 10 -5.16 -36.69 65.35
CA ALA A 10 -4.99 -35.99 64.06
C ALA A 10 -5.28 -34.48 63.89
N GLY A 11 -4.36 -33.82 63.15
CA GLY A 11 -4.74 -32.69 62.29
C GLY A 11 -3.73 -31.54 62.15
N GLN A 12 -2.59 -31.75 61.48
CA GLN A 12 -1.95 -30.67 60.72
C GLN A 12 -2.95 -30.16 59.68
N ASN A 13 -3.09 -28.84 59.51
CA ASN A 13 -3.44 -28.28 58.20
C ASN A 13 -3.00 -26.83 58.04
N GLU A 14 -2.13 -26.70 57.04
CA GLU A 14 -1.58 -25.53 56.39
C GLU A 14 -2.64 -24.45 56.08
N CYS A 15 -2.40 -23.20 56.47
CA CYS A 15 -3.06 -22.05 55.85
C CYS A 15 -2.45 -21.82 54.45
N ARG A 16 -2.80 -22.69 53.51
CA ARG A 16 -2.54 -22.50 52.09
C ARG A 16 -3.50 -21.40 51.61
N ALA A 17 -2.96 -20.19 51.42
CA ALA A 17 -3.70 -19.12 50.77
C ALA A 17 -4.23 -19.66 49.43
N LYS A 18 -5.55 -19.67 49.26
CA LYS A 18 -6.15 -19.97 47.95
C LYS A 18 -5.62 -18.91 46.97
N PRO A 19 -5.08 -19.31 45.80
CA PRO A 19 -4.78 -18.33 44.76
C PRO A 19 -6.08 -17.61 44.41
N ASP A 20 -6.05 -16.29 44.55
CA ASP A 20 -7.14 -15.40 44.19
C ASP A 20 -7.34 -15.47 42.67
N LEU A 21 -8.23 -16.37 42.23
CA LEU A 21 -8.55 -16.63 40.82
C LEU A 21 -8.94 -15.35 40.07
N THR A 22 -9.39 -14.33 40.79
CA THR A 22 -9.76 -13.02 40.26
C THR A 22 -8.55 -12.23 39.75
N LYS A 23 -7.40 -12.34 40.43
CA LYS A 23 -6.15 -11.67 40.02
C LYS A 23 -5.46 -12.39 38.85
N MET A 24 -5.62 -13.72 38.78
CA MET A 24 -5.04 -14.52 37.70
C MET A 24 -5.78 -14.32 36.36
N LYS A 25 -7.09 -14.05 36.39
CA LYS A 25 -7.86 -13.72 35.17
C LYS A 25 -7.46 -12.37 34.57
N VAL A 26 -7.31 -11.33 35.40
CA VAL A 26 -6.96 -9.97 34.92
C VAL A 26 -5.57 -9.93 34.28
N ALA A 27 -4.60 -10.65 34.83
CA ALA A 27 -3.24 -10.70 34.27
C ALA A 27 -3.18 -11.44 32.92
N VAL A 28 -3.98 -12.50 32.74
CA VAL A 28 -4.06 -13.23 31.46
C VAL A 28 -4.79 -12.38 30.41
N THR A 29 -5.85 -11.65 30.76
CA THR A 29 -6.56 -10.79 29.79
C THR A 29 -5.73 -9.58 29.35
N ALA A 30 -4.95 -8.97 30.25
CA ALA A 30 -4.05 -7.87 29.90
C ALA A 30 -2.88 -8.33 28.99
N THR A 31 -2.34 -9.52 29.26
CA THR A 31 -1.29 -10.12 28.42
C THR A 31 -1.86 -10.58 27.06
N LEU A 32 -3.10 -11.06 27.01
CA LEU A 32 -3.77 -11.38 25.75
C LEU A 32 -4.03 -10.11 24.93
N MET A 33 -4.56 -9.03 25.53
CA MET A 33 -4.80 -7.76 24.82
C MET A 33 -3.52 -7.12 24.29
N LEU A 34 -2.40 -7.23 25.02
CA LEU A 34 -1.07 -6.77 24.57
C LEU A 34 -0.49 -7.61 23.42
N LEU A 35 -0.92 -8.87 23.27
CA LEU A 35 -0.52 -9.74 22.15
C LEU A 35 -1.44 -9.57 20.93
N VAL A 36 -2.68 -9.10 21.08
CA VAL A 36 -3.58 -8.84 19.93
C VAL A 36 -3.38 -7.45 19.32
N THR A 37 -2.63 -6.54 19.96
CA THR A 37 -2.42 -5.17 19.44
C THR A 37 -1.29 -5.03 18.42
N GLN A 38 -0.57 -6.10 18.07
CA GLN A 38 0.49 -6.07 17.04
C GLN A 38 0.15 -6.80 15.73
N CYS A 39 -1.09 -7.23 15.55
CA CYS A 39 -1.59 -7.71 14.26
C CYS A 39 -2.72 -6.81 13.74
N ILE A 40 -2.52 -5.50 13.79
CA ILE A 40 -3.09 -4.69 12.72
C ILE A 40 -2.21 -5.08 11.53
N ALA A 41 -2.76 -5.70 10.49
CA ALA A 41 -2.02 -5.87 9.26
C ALA A 41 -1.61 -4.44 8.84
N ASP A 42 -0.33 -4.09 9.01
CA ASP A 42 0.17 -2.81 8.55
C ASP A 42 0.00 -2.82 7.04
N GLN A 43 -1.06 -2.16 6.59
CA GLN A 43 -1.39 -2.08 5.19
C GLN A 43 -0.20 -1.43 4.47
N VAL A 44 0.27 -2.06 3.40
CA VAL A 44 1.47 -1.60 2.68
C VAL A 44 1.07 -0.39 1.84
N CYS A 45 1.31 0.79 2.39
CA CYS A 45 0.86 2.05 1.81
C CYS A 45 2.01 2.93 1.37
N GLN A 46 1.80 3.63 0.25
CA GLN A 46 2.64 4.75 -0.14
C GLN A 46 2.37 5.96 0.75
N SER A 47 3.32 6.91 0.79
CA SER A 47 3.08 8.20 1.43
C SER A 47 1.88 8.92 0.79
N PRO A 48 1.00 9.61 1.57
CA PRO A 48 -0.17 10.33 1.05
C PRO A 48 0.20 11.33 -0.06
N GLN A 49 1.37 11.93 0.06
CA GLN A 49 1.98 12.77 -0.96
C GLN A 49 3.39 12.28 -1.25
N SER A 50 3.74 12.18 -2.53
CA SER A 50 5.09 11.79 -2.95
C SER A 50 5.40 12.19 -4.38
N GLU A 51 6.69 12.24 -4.68
CA GLU A 51 7.20 12.36 -6.03
C GLU A 51 8.18 11.22 -6.31
N SER A 52 8.22 10.76 -7.55
CA SER A 52 9.13 9.69 -7.98
C SER A 52 9.53 9.84 -9.44
N VAL A 53 10.66 9.27 -9.80
CA VAL A 53 11.08 9.12 -11.20
C VAL A 53 11.35 7.66 -11.47
N PHE A 54 10.66 7.17 -12.49
CA PHE A 54 10.75 5.80 -12.98
C PHE A 54 11.57 5.78 -14.27
N TYR A 55 12.35 4.72 -14.43
CA TYR A 55 12.95 4.35 -15.70
C TYR A 55 12.18 3.15 -16.28
N LEU A 56 11.52 3.33 -17.42
CA LEU A 56 10.86 2.25 -18.16
C LEU A 56 11.90 1.52 -18.99
N THR A 57 12.10 0.23 -18.71
CA THR A 57 13.12 -0.53 -19.44
C THR A 57 12.69 -0.91 -20.86
N SER A 58 11.38 -0.88 -21.14
CA SER A 58 10.83 -1.21 -22.46
C SER A 58 11.13 -0.11 -23.48
N SER A 59 10.84 1.15 -23.13
CA SER A 59 11.09 2.33 -23.96
C SER A 59 12.44 2.99 -23.71
N LEU A 60 13.18 2.56 -22.68
CA LEU A 60 14.43 3.17 -22.22
C LEU A 60 14.26 4.67 -21.90
N SER A 61 13.10 5.05 -21.34
CA SER A 61 12.72 6.44 -21.08
C SER A 61 12.36 6.65 -19.61
N ASP A 62 12.57 7.87 -19.14
CA ASP A 62 12.10 8.30 -17.83
C ASP A 62 10.63 8.72 -17.86
N PHE A 63 9.93 8.53 -16.74
CA PHE A 63 8.72 9.27 -16.44
C PHE A 63 8.67 9.67 -14.96
N TYR A 64 8.25 10.90 -14.72
CA TYR A 64 8.03 11.48 -13.41
C TYR A 64 6.61 11.18 -12.95
N VAL A 65 6.43 10.89 -11.66
CA VAL A 65 5.12 10.69 -11.04
C VAL A 65 5.01 11.53 -9.78
N ALA A 66 3.93 12.30 -9.68
CA ALA A 66 3.49 12.94 -8.46
C ALA A 66 2.19 12.29 -7.99
N ASN A 67 2.14 11.89 -6.72
CA ASN A 67 0.94 11.37 -6.08
C ASN A 67 0.48 12.36 -5.00
N ASP A 68 -0.83 12.64 -4.98
CA ASP A 68 -1.50 13.38 -3.91
C ASP A 68 -2.83 12.68 -3.61
N PHE A 69 -2.73 11.59 -2.85
CA PHE A 69 -3.86 10.75 -2.45
C PHE A 69 -4.84 11.50 -1.54
N GLU A 70 -4.38 12.53 -0.83
CA GLU A 70 -5.25 13.37 0.00
C GLU A 70 -6.26 14.17 -0.83
N GLN A 71 -5.87 14.55 -2.06
CA GLN A 71 -6.73 15.23 -3.03
C GLN A 71 -7.27 14.28 -4.11
N GLY A 72 -6.94 12.98 -4.04
CA GLY A 72 -7.36 11.98 -5.03
C GLY A 72 -6.81 12.26 -6.42
N ARG A 73 -5.53 12.62 -6.55
CA ARG A 73 -4.92 12.93 -7.85
C ARG A 73 -3.53 12.32 -8.02
N ILE A 74 -3.26 11.86 -9.24
CA ILE A 74 -1.96 11.33 -9.65
C ILE A 74 -1.59 11.98 -10.99
N LEU A 75 -0.34 12.41 -11.14
CA LEU A 75 0.20 12.98 -12.38
C LEU A 75 1.40 12.17 -12.81
N LEU A 76 1.37 11.68 -14.05
CA LEU A 76 2.51 11.10 -14.75
C LEU A 76 2.97 12.10 -15.82
N VAL A 77 4.26 12.36 -15.90
CA VAL A 77 4.87 13.20 -16.94
C VAL A 77 5.94 12.38 -17.63
N PHE A 78 5.87 12.24 -18.95
CA PHE A 78 6.83 11.46 -19.75
C PHE A 78 8.14 12.25 -19.97
N SER A 79 8.82 12.52 -18.86
CA SER A 79 10.09 13.23 -18.71
C SER A 79 10.72 12.80 -17.37
N ASN A 80 11.97 13.17 -17.10
CA ASN A 80 12.60 12.95 -15.79
C ASN A 80 12.22 14.02 -14.74
N ASN A 81 11.29 14.93 -15.07
CA ASN A 81 10.82 16.03 -14.23
C ASN A 81 9.33 16.36 -14.51
N SER A 82 8.78 17.33 -13.78
CA SER A 82 7.38 17.75 -13.87
C SER A 82 7.05 18.67 -15.07
N GLU A 83 8.05 19.14 -15.81
CA GLU A 83 7.93 20.18 -16.84
C GLU A 83 7.56 19.64 -18.24
N GLY A 84 7.38 18.34 -18.40
CA GLY A 84 7.06 17.73 -19.69
C GLY A 84 5.64 18.05 -20.20
N ASP A 85 5.55 18.32 -21.51
CA ASP A 85 4.28 18.61 -22.18
C ASP A 85 3.45 17.35 -22.47
N HIS A 86 4.07 16.16 -22.43
CA HIS A 86 3.39 14.87 -22.52
C HIS A 86 3.12 14.33 -21.12
N TRP A 87 1.84 14.21 -20.75
CA TRP A 87 1.45 13.84 -19.40
C TRP A 87 0.11 13.07 -19.36
N THR A 88 -0.08 12.33 -18.28
CA THR A 88 -1.33 11.68 -17.87
C THR A 88 -1.71 12.18 -16.49
N TYR A 89 -2.95 12.62 -16.31
CA TYR A 89 -3.49 13.04 -15.01
C TYR A 89 -4.66 12.13 -14.65
N LEU A 90 -4.64 11.54 -13.47
CA LEU A 90 -5.72 10.72 -12.95
C LEU A 90 -6.45 11.48 -11.86
N ASP A 91 -7.75 11.68 -12.04
CA ASP A 91 -8.69 12.14 -11.02
C ASP A 91 -9.36 10.93 -10.39
N LEU A 92 -8.88 10.52 -9.22
CA LEU A 92 -9.33 9.34 -8.50
C LEU A 92 -10.72 9.54 -7.88
N ASN A 93 -11.11 10.79 -7.60
CA ASN A 93 -12.42 11.08 -7.01
C ASN A 93 -13.53 10.95 -8.05
N ASN A 94 -13.25 11.33 -9.30
CA ASN A 94 -14.21 11.28 -10.41
C ASN A 94 -14.02 10.06 -11.33
N GLN A 95 -12.99 9.24 -11.10
CA GLN A 95 -12.63 8.08 -11.92
C GLN A 95 -12.38 8.47 -13.39
N ILE A 96 -11.61 9.53 -13.61
CA ILE A 96 -11.28 10.05 -14.95
C ILE A 96 -9.77 10.05 -15.14
N THR A 97 -9.33 9.53 -16.29
CA THR A 97 -7.96 9.69 -16.76
C THR A 97 -7.94 10.71 -17.88
N TYR A 98 -7.19 11.79 -17.68
CA TYR A 98 -6.86 12.79 -18.68
C TYR A 98 -5.48 12.48 -19.25
N TYR A 99 -5.31 12.69 -20.56
CA TYR A 99 -4.05 12.42 -21.24
C TYR A 99 -3.80 13.46 -22.31
N ASN A 100 -2.60 14.04 -22.29
CA ASN A 100 -2.19 15.04 -23.26
C ASN A 100 -0.94 14.60 -24.00
N VAL A 101 -1.04 14.55 -25.33
CA VAL A 101 0.11 14.48 -26.22
C VAL A 101 0.15 15.80 -26.99
N PRO A 102 1.28 16.53 -26.98
CA PRO A 102 1.36 17.88 -27.56
C PRO A 102 0.80 17.99 -28.99
N GLU A 103 1.04 16.96 -29.81
CA GLU A 103 0.59 16.92 -31.21
C GLU A 103 -0.81 16.35 -31.42
N LYS A 104 -1.35 15.58 -30.46
CA LYS A 104 -2.66 14.94 -30.56
C LYS A 104 -3.74 15.64 -29.73
N GLY A 105 -3.36 16.64 -28.93
CA GLY A 105 -4.23 17.35 -28.00
C GLY A 105 -4.51 16.56 -26.72
N CYS A 106 -5.39 17.12 -25.88
CA CYS A 106 -5.83 16.49 -24.64
C CYS A 106 -7.11 15.69 -24.84
N LYS A 107 -7.13 14.47 -24.28
CA LYS A 107 -8.31 13.60 -24.21
C LYS A 107 -8.60 13.19 -22.77
N PHE A 108 -9.81 12.71 -22.53
CA PHE A 108 -10.12 12.01 -21.28
C PHE A 108 -11.02 10.79 -21.53
N GLU A 109 -10.94 9.83 -20.61
CA GLU A 109 -11.87 8.71 -20.52
C GLU A 109 -12.12 8.33 -19.05
N HIS A 110 -13.24 7.66 -18.80
CA HIS A 110 -13.52 7.03 -17.53
C HIS A 110 -12.86 5.66 -17.50
N TYR A 111 -12.12 5.38 -16.44
CA TYR A 111 -11.53 4.08 -16.22
C TYR A 111 -12.44 3.23 -15.31
N LEU A 112 -12.32 1.91 -15.41
CA LEU A 112 -13.21 0.96 -14.75
C LEU A 112 -12.90 0.82 -13.25
N ASP A 113 -13.85 0.32 -12.48
CA ASP A 113 -13.66 0.09 -11.04
C ASP A 113 -12.53 -0.90 -10.76
N GLU A 114 -12.34 -1.89 -11.63
CA GLU A 114 -11.26 -2.86 -11.53
C GLU A 114 -9.88 -2.21 -11.72
N GLU A 115 -9.80 -1.11 -12.48
CA GLU A 115 -8.57 -0.36 -12.71
C GLU A 115 -8.25 0.58 -11.53
N ASN A 116 -9.24 0.94 -10.69
CA ASN A 116 -9.01 1.75 -9.48
C ASN A 116 -8.03 1.09 -8.51
N GLU A 117 -7.97 -0.24 -8.44
CA GLU A 117 -7.07 -0.96 -7.52
C GLU A 117 -5.59 -0.62 -7.78
N LEU A 118 -5.23 -0.29 -9.03
CA LEU A 118 -3.86 0.07 -9.41
C LEU A 118 -3.40 1.43 -8.89
N PHE A 119 -4.36 2.32 -8.68
CA PHE A 119 -4.13 3.73 -8.37
C PHE A 119 -4.40 4.06 -6.90
N GLN A 120 -4.69 3.06 -6.08
CA GLN A 120 -4.84 3.26 -4.64
C GLN A 120 -3.50 3.56 -3.96
N GLN A 121 -3.56 4.31 -2.85
CA GLN A 121 -2.40 4.59 -2.01
C GLN A 121 -1.76 3.31 -1.48
N CYS A 122 -2.59 2.33 -1.14
CA CYS A 122 -2.20 1.11 -0.48
C CYS A 122 -2.38 -0.10 -1.39
N LEU A 123 -1.55 -1.12 -1.19
CA LEU A 123 -1.79 -2.42 -1.81
C LEU A 123 -3.13 -3.01 -1.33
N PRO A 124 -3.81 -3.79 -2.18
CA PRO A 124 -5.03 -4.47 -1.80
C PRO A 124 -4.77 -5.51 -0.70
N ASP A 125 -5.78 -5.80 0.11
CA ASP A 125 -5.67 -6.69 1.28
C ASP A 125 -5.24 -8.12 0.93
N ASP A 126 -5.44 -8.53 -0.33
CA ASP A 126 -5.10 -9.86 -0.83
C ASP A 126 -3.74 -9.91 -1.56
N ALA A 127 -2.96 -8.82 -1.54
CA ALA A 127 -1.60 -8.78 -2.06
C ALA A 127 -0.74 -9.83 -1.35
N LYS A 128 -0.17 -10.77 -2.12
CA LYS A 128 0.63 -11.87 -1.58
C LYS A 128 2.09 -11.46 -1.50
N LEU A 129 2.69 -11.53 -0.31
CA LEU A 129 4.12 -11.37 -0.13
C LEU A 129 4.85 -12.61 -0.69
N GLU A 130 5.54 -12.44 -1.82
CA GLU A 130 6.32 -13.48 -2.49
C GLU A 130 7.73 -13.60 -1.92
N ARG A 131 8.34 -12.46 -1.59
CA ARG A 131 9.70 -12.38 -1.06
C ARG A 131 9.86 -11.14 -0.20
N SER A 132 10.55 -11.28 0.93
CA SER A 132 10.92 -10.17 1.80
C SER A 132 12.43 -9.92 1.83
N GLY A 133 12.84 -8.69 2.13
CA GLY A 133 14.25 -8.27 2.24
C GLY A 133 14.37 -6.74 2.32
N ASP A 134 15.42 -6.18 1.72
CA ASP A 134 15.57 -4.72 1.60
C ASP A 134 14.42 -4.10 0.77
N VAL A 135 13.85 -4.91 -0.13
CA VAL A 135 12.63 -4.62 -0.89
C VAL A 135 11.71 -5.82 -0.74
N ASP A 136 10.48 -5.59 -0.32
CA ASP A 136 9.43 -6.60 -0.21
C ASP A 136 8.66 -6.69 -1.54
N PHE A 137 8.51 -7.91 -2.08
CA PHE A 137 7.86 -8.16 -3.36
C PHE A 137 6.46 -8.74 -3.12
N TYR A 138 5.45 -8.05 -3.65
CA TYR A 138 4.06 -8.44 -3.56
C TYR A 138 3.51 -8.78 -4.95
N ALA A 139 2.73 -9.85 -5.04
CA ALA A 139 2.06 -10.28 -6.26
C ALA A 139 0.53 -10.25 -6.11
N MET A 140 -0.13 -9.78 -7.16
CA MET A 140 -1.58 -9.76 -7.32
C MET A 140 -1.94 -10.41 -8.64
N GLU A 141 -2.88 -11.35 -8.60
CA GLU A 141 -3.39 -12.06 -9.76
C GLU A 141 -4.92 -11.93 -9.81
N ARG A 142 -5.43 -11.57 -10.98
CA ARG A 142 -6.85 -11.48 -11.33
C ARG A 142 -7.03 -12.08 -12.73
N GLU A 143 -8.28 -12.27 -13.15
CA GLU A 143 -8.56 -12.64 -14.53
C GLU A 143 -8.06 -11.55 -15.49
N GLY A 144 -7.17 -11.92 -16.42
CA GLY A 144 -6.58 -10.98 -17.38
C GLY A 144 -5.52 -10.03 -16.83
N PHE A 145 -5.28 -10.01 -15.51
CA PHE A 145 -4.39 -9.03 -14.87
C PHE A 145 -3.40 -9.69 -13.90
N THR A 146 -2.14 -9.29 -14.01
CA THR A 146 -1.08 -9.72 -13.07
C THR A 146 -0.18 -8.54 -12.74
N TRP A 147 0.07 -8.32 -11.46
CA TRP A 147 0.92 -7.24 -10.99
C TRP A 147 1.90 -7.72 -9.93
N LEU A 148 3.19 -7.53 -10.22
CA LEU A 148 4.29 -7.72 -9.29
C LEU A 148 4.86 -6.34 -8.94
N VAL A 149 4.90 -6.03 -7.65
CA VAL A 149 5.37 -4.74 -7.14
C VAL A 149 6.43 -4.96 -6.07
N GLY A 150 7.52 -4.21 -6.15
CA GLY A 150 8.54 -4.16 -5.10
C GLY A 150 8.33 -2.90 -4.28
N MET A 151 8.06 -3.08 -3.00
CA MET A 151 7.81 -2.03 -2.02
C MET A 151 8.99 -1.94 -1.08
N GLN A 152 9.63 -0.78 -1.02
CA GLN A 152 10.76 -0.54 -0.14
C GLN A 152 10.31 0.33 1.03
N PRO A 153 10.53 -0.09 2.30
CA PRO A 153 10.22 0.74 3.45
C PRO A 153 10.96 2.08 3.41
N VAL A 154 10.26 3.17 3.74
CA VAL A 154 10.85 4.50 3.91
C VAL A 154 11.34 4.63 5.36
N PRO A 155 12.65 4.91 5.59
CA PRO A 155 13.19 5.06 6.94
C PRO A 155 12.42 6.06 7.79
N ASP A 156 12.24 5.75 9.07
CA ASP A 156 11.58 6.60 10.07
C ASP A 156 10.09 6.92 9.78
N THR A 157 9.44 6.15 8.89
CA THR A 157 8.00 6.26 8.61
C THR A 157 7.34 4.86 8.54
N ASN A 158 6.01 4.83 8.49
CA ASN A 158 5.24 3.60 8.22
C ASN A 158 4.90 3.44 6.72
N TYR A 159 5.52 4.24 5.85
CA TYR A 159 5.23 4.23 4.41
C TYR A 159 6.26 3.44 3.64
N TYR A 160 5.86 3.05 2.45
CA TYR A 160 6.69 2.37 1.47
C TYR A 160 6.77 3.24 0.22
N PHE A 161 7.88 3.15 -0.51
CA PHE A 161 7.92 3.63 -1.87
C PHE A 161 7.92 2.46 -2.85
N ARG A 162 7.28 2.65 -4.00
CA ARG A 162 7.33 1.70 -5.09
C ARG A 162 8.76 1.74 -5.64
N HIS A 163 9.53 0.68 -5.43
CA HIS A 163 10.90 0.54 -5.97
C HIS A 163 10.87 -0.08 -7.37
N PHE A 164 9.91 -0.98 -7.58
CA PHE A 164 9.78 -1.81 -8.76
C PHE A 164 8.31 -1.97 -9.10
N SER A 165 7.98 -1.99 -10.39
CA SER A 165 6.65 -2.38 -10.85
C SER A 165 6.74 -3.12 -12.16
N ARG A 166 6.03 -4.25 -12.25
CA ARG A 166 5.76 -4.97 -13.48
C ARG A 166 4.30 -5.36 -13.48
N PHE A 167 3.55 -4.87 -14.46
CA PHE A 167 2.12 -5.14 -14.58
C PHE A 167 1.80 -5.76 -15.94
N PHE A 168 0.77 -6.58 -16.04
CA PHE A 168 0.30 -7.11 -17.31
C PHE A 168 -1.21 -7.02 -17.27
N TYR A 169 -1.80 -6.50 -18.34
CA TYR A 169 -3.24 -6.48 -18.51
C TYR A 169 -3.57 -6.88 -19.94
N ASP A 170 -4.24 -8.01 -20.10
CA ASP A 170 -4.53 -8.60 -21.40
C ASP A 170 -5.31 -7.63 -22.29
N GLY A 171 -4.83 -7.45 -23.52
CA GLY A 171 -5.41 -6.50 -24.48
C GLY A 171 -5.15 -5.02 -24.20
N VAL A 172 -4.56 -4.64 -23.05
CA VAL A 172 -4.29 -3.24 -22.68
C VAL A 172 -2.79 -2.95 -22.66
N VAL A 173 -2.00 -3.72 -21.90
CA VAL A 173 -0.54 -3.54 -21.84
C VAL A 173 0.18 -4.89 -21.90
N ALA A 174 1.01 -5.06 -22.94
CA ALA A 174 1.80 -6.26 -23.17
C ALA A 174 2.87 -6.47 -22.09
N GLU A 175 3.09 -7.72 -21.69
CA GLU A 175 3.94 -8.12 -20.55
C GLU A 175 5.39 -7.63 -20.66
N GLU A 176 5.90 -7.51 -21.89
CA GLU A 176 7.24 -7.03 -22.22
C GLU A 176 7.43 -5.52 -22.04
N ASN A 177 6.34 -4.74 -21.90
CA ASN A 177 6.39 -3.28 -21.94
C ASN A 177 6.27 -2.58 -20.58
N THR A 178 6.15 -3.32 -19.49
CA THR A 178 5.61 -2.78 -18.23
C THR A 178 6.59 -2.74 -17.07
N TYR A 179 7.85 -3.09 -17.33
CA TYR A 179 8.87 -3.08 -16.31
C TYR A 179 9.39 -1.66 -16.09
N GLY A 180 9.25 -1.18 -14.85
CA GLY A 180 9.79 0.11 -14.41
C GLY A 180 10.54 -0.02 -13.08
N ILE A 181 11.66 0.70 -12.97
CA ILE A 181 12.43 0.87 -11.72
C ILE A 181 12.32 2.31 -11.26
N VAL A 182 12.08 2.53 -9.98
CA VAL A 182 12.16 3.86 -9.35
C VAL A 182 13.56 4.08 -8.82
N TYR A 183 14.23 5.14 -9.30
CA TYR A 183 15.58 5.49 -8.88
C TYR A 183 15.67 6.83 -8.13
N LYS A 184 14.58 7.62 -8.15
CA LYS A 184 14.44 8.85 -7.37
C LYS A 184 13.08 8.87 -6.71
N TYR A 185 13.03 9.23 -5.42
CA TYR A 185 11.81 9.32 -4.64
C TYR A 185 11.92 10.42 -3.58
N SER A 186 10.80 11.06 -3.26
CA SER A 186 10.65 11.93 -2.10
C SER A 186 9.25 11.81 -1.48
N VAL A 187 9.22 11.95 -0.15
CA VAL A 187 7.98 12.13 0.61
C VAL A 187 7.55 13.59 0.49
N GLY A 188 6.26 13.81 0.23
CA GLY A 188 5.67 15.12 -0.01
C GLY A 188 5.81 15.58 -1.46
N LEU A 189 5.18 16.71 -1.77
CA LEU A 189 5.31 17.42 -3.04
C LEU A 189 6.27 18.60 -2.89
N SER A 190 7.22 18.71 -3.82
CA SER A 190 8.15 19.85 -3.88
C SER A 190 7.45 21.12 -4.37
N ASP A 191 6.51 20.96 -5.31
CA ASP A 191 5.69 22.03 -5.87
C ASP A 191 4.25 21.50 -6.13
N PRO A 192 3.24 21.90 -5.35
CA PRO A 192 1.86 21.47 -5.57
C PRO A 192 1.25 21.93 -6.91
N THR A 193 1.82 22.96 -7.55
CA THR A 193 1.29 23.52 -8.80
C THR A 193 1.54 22.62 -10.01
N VAL A 194 2.31 21.54 -9.86
CA VAL A 194 2.50 20.53 -10.92
C VAL A 194 1.16 19.94 -11.41
N PHE A 195 0.14 19.94 -10.55
CA PHE A 195 -1.21 19.47 -10.84
C PHE A 195 -2.11 20.52 -11.51
N ASP A 196 -1.67 21.77 -11.69
CA ASP A 196 -2.45 22.85 -12.31
C ASP A 196 -2.48 22.70 -13.85
N LYS A 197 -2.93 21.54 -14.32
CA LYS A 197 -3.12 21.26 -15.75
C LYS A 197 -4.45 21.85 -16.22
N ASP A 198 -4.46 22.44 -17.42
CA ASP A 198 -5.70 22.87 -18.05
C ASP A 198 -6.47 21.67 -18.60
N LEU A 199 -7.37 21.13 -17.77
CA LEU A 199 -8.22 19.99 -18.13
C LEU A 199 -9.44 20.40 -18.96
N SER A 200 -9.73 21.71 -19.07
CA SER A 200 -10.94 22.22 -19.73
C SER A 200 -10.91 22.05 -21.26
N ALA A 201 -9.71 21.92 -21.83
CA ALA A 201 -9.49 21.68 -23.25
C ALA A 201 -9.59 20.19 -23.64
N CYS A 202 -9.69 19.27 -22.67
CA CYS A 202 -9.70 17.84 -22.92
C CYS A 202 -11.06 17.38 -23.45
N VAL A 203 -11.04 16.54 -24.50
CA VAL A 203 -12.25 16.00 -25.11
C VAL A 203 -12.37 14.50 -24.85
N GLU A 204 -13.60 14.00 -24.71
CA GLU A 204 -13.83 12.57 -24.49
C GLU A 204 -13.33 11.75 -25.69
N GLY A 205 -12.58 10.67 -25.43
CA GLY A 205 -12.13 9.75 -26.46
C GLY A 205 -11.10 8.75 -25.96
N PRO A 206 -10.91 7.63 -26.68
CA PRO A 206 -10.09 6.52 -26.21
C PRO A 206 -8.63 6.92 -25.99
N LEU A 207 -8.02 6.39 -24.92
CA LEU A 207 -6.57 6.41 -24.66
C LEU A 207 -5.82 5.48 -25.63
N GLY A 208 -5.94 5.73 -26.93
CA GLY A 208 -5.30 4.91 -27.96
C GLY A 208 -5.88 5.18 -29.33
N SER A 209 -5.10 5.81 -30.20
CA SER A 209 -5.33 5.84 -31.65
C SER A 209 -3.99 5.84 -32.36
#